data_AF-A0A285Z1I6-F1
#
_entry.id   AF-A0A285Z1I6-F1
#
_cell.length_a   1.000
_cell.length_b   1.000
_cell.length_c   1.000
_cell.angle_alpha   90.00
_cell.angle_beta   90.00
_cell.angle_gamma   90.00
#
_symmetry.space_group_name_H-M   'P 1'
#
loop_
_entity.id
_entity.type
_entity.pdbx_description
1 polymer ?
#
loop_
_entity_poly.entity_id
_entity_poly.type
_entity_poly.pdbx_seq_one_letter_code
_entity_poly.pdbx_strand_id
1 'polypeptide(L)'
;MRIFYRAIDGGFYFEEWFGPREILVPDPEWQGEGDDQIAPLVVIANPDCRLPAADELVEISAELHQELLAGEQIGLVIRADEQGFPVSDSADPASAEQLAELERLWRDTILTATDALVQRHRDEVEAGSDPTLTPEQYQELQAYRLALRDWPENEAFPSKLDRPAAPAWLAGQL
;
A
#
# COMPACT_ATOMS: atom_id res chain seq x y z
N MET A 1 -25.80 12.61 3.84
CA MET A 1 -24.89 11.63 4.48
C MET A 1 -23.89 12.40 5.31
N ARG A 2 -23.92 12.26 6.64
CA ARG A 2 -22.88 12.81 7.52
C ARG A 2 -21.75 11.81 7.65
N ILE A 3 -20.54 12.28 7.37
CA ILE A 3 -19.31 11.49 7.40
C ILE A 3 -18.41 12.14 8.44
N PHE A 4 -17.84 11.33 9.29
CA PHE A 4 -16.90 11.74 10.30
C PHE A 4 -15.58 11.01 10.10
N TYR A 5 -14.49 11.69 10.38
CA TYR A 5 -13.15 11.12 10.40
C TYR A 5 -12.61 11.14 11.82
N ARG A 6 -11.90 10.07 12.20
CA ARG A 6 -11.23 9.95 13.50
C ARG A 6 -9.72 9.85 13.30
N ALA A 7 -9.00 10.89 13.69
CA ALA A 7 -7.54 10.94 13.53
C ALA A 7 -6.78 9.84 14.30
N ILE A 8 -7.38 9.30 15.38
CA ILE A 8 -6.75 8.29 16.25
C ILE A 8 -6.50 6.97 15.51
N ASP A 9 -7.47 6.53 14.71
CA ASP A 9 -7.42 5.25 13.99
C ASP A 9 -7.40 5.42 12.46
N GLY A 10 -7.54 6.66 11.97
CA GLY A 10 -7.63 6.96 10.55
C GLY A 10 -8.94 6.51 9.90
N GLY A 11 -9.96 6.20 10.71
CA GLY A 11 -11.21 5.62 10.25
C GLY A 11 -12.27 6.65 9.83
N PHE A 12 -13.11 6.25 8.88
CA PHE A 12 -14.33 6.97 8.51
C PHE A 12 -15.56 6.34 9.17
N TYR A 13 -16.41 7.20 9.71
CA TYR A 13 -17.63 6.84 10.42
C TYR A 13 -18.82 7.53 9.76
N PHE A 14 -19.88 6.78 9.50
CA PHE A 14 -21.06 7.26 8.77
C PHE A 14 -22.28 7.25 9.68
N GLU A 15 -22.99 8.36 9.79
CA GLU A 15 -24.21 8.41 10.64
C GLU A 15 -25.25 7.37 10.20
N GLU A 16 -25.30 7.05 8.91
CA GLU A 16 -26.20 6.05 8.32
C GLU A 16 -25.92 4.62 8.78
N TRP A 17 -24.69 4.31 9.19
CA TRP A 17 -24.29 2.96 9.61
C TRP A 17 -24.10 2.86 11.13
N PHE A 18 -23.64 3.94 11.76
CA PHE A 18 -23.35 3.97 13.20
C PHE A 18 -24.50 4.58 14.02
N GLY A 19 -25.53 5.10 13.34
CA GLY A 19 -26.67 5.75 13.96
C GLY A 19 -26.38 7.19 14.36
N PRO A 20 -27.39 8.08 14.37
CA PRO A 20 -27.24 9.42 14.90
C PRO A 20 -27.05 9.39 16.41
N ARG A 21 -26.43 10.44 16.97
CA ARG A 21 -26.28 10.59 18.43
C ARG A 21 -27.59 10.77 19.15
N GLU A 22 -28.58 11.34 18.47
CA GLU A 22 -29.87 11.68 19.02
C GLU A 22 -30.98 11.13 18.12
N ILE A 23 -32.06 10.68 18.74
CA ILE A 23 -33.27 10.20 18.04
C ILE A 23 -34.49 10.93 18.60
N LEU A 24 -35.47 11.13 17.71
CA LEU A 24 -36.78 11.63 18.11
C LEU A 24 -37.65 10.44 18.53
N VAL A 25 -38.07 10.44 19.79
CA VAL A 25 -39.02 9.45 20.32
C VAL A 25 -40.26 10.15 20.85
N PRO A 26 -41.43 9.48 20.85
CA PRO A 26 -42.59 9.95 21.59
C PRO A 26 -42.20 10.17 23.05
N ASP A 27 -42.60 11.31 23.61
CA ASP A 27 -42.29 11.69 24.99
C ASP A 27 -42.73 10.58 25.96
N PRO A 28 -41.77 9.89 26.62
CA PRO A 28 -42.07 8.78 27.51
C PRO A 28 -42.77 9.23 28.81
N GLU A 29 -42.69 10.52 29.15
CA GLU A 29 -43.37 11.10 30.32
C GLU A 29 -44.74 11.70 29.97
N TRP A 30 -45.15 11.65 28.70
CA TRP A 30 -46.41 12.21 28.27
C TRP A 30 -47.61 11.37 28.73
N GLN A 31 -48.53 12.02 29.46
CA GLN A 31 -49.66 11.35 30.12
C GLN A 31 -51.02 11.56 29.43
N GLY A 32 -51.04 12.13 28.21
CA GLY A 32 -52.19 12.29 27.30
C GLY A 32 -53.62 12.33 27.89
N GLU A 33 -54.35 13.42 27.68
CA GLU A 33 -55.74 13.53 28.15
C GLU A 33 -56.81 13.05 27.14
N GLY A 34 -56.59 11.92 26.45
CA GLY A 34 -57.59 11.30 25.56
C GLY A 34 -57.03 10.40 24.45
N ASP A 35 -57.88 9.51 23.91
CA ASP A 35 -57.52 8.48 22.91
C ASP A 35 -57.01 9.03 21.56
N ASP A 36 -57.34 10.28 21.21
CA ASP A 36 -56.98 10.92 19.93
C ASP A 36 -55.72 11.80 20.00
N GLN A 37 -55.02 11.84 21.15
CA GLN A 37 -53.84 12.69 21.30
C GLN A 37 -52.55 11.94 20.93
N ILE A 38 -51.69 12.60 20.14
CA ILE A 38 -50.37 12.09 19.76
C ILE A 38 -49.34 12.70 20.70
N ALA A 39 -48.53 11.85 21.34
CA ALA A 39 -47.44 12.30 22.19
C ALA A 39 -46.47 13.21 21.39
N PRO A 40 -46.06 14.36 21.96
CA PRO A 40 -45.05 15.20 21.34
C PRO A 40 -43.74 14.43 21.22
N LEU A 41 -42.97 14.72 20.17
CA LEU A 41 -41.65 14.13 19.99
C LEU A 41 -40.62 14.89 20.82
N VAL A 42 -39.81 14.15 21.57
CA VAL A 42 -38.66 14.67 22.31
C VAL A 42 -37.37 14.10 21.75
N VAL A 43 -36.31 14.91 21.76
CA VAL A 43 -34.96 14.50 21.38
C VAL A 43 -34.33 13.79 22.57
N ILE A 44 -33.99 12.51 22.41
CA ILE A 44 -33.23 11.76 23.42
C ILE A 44 -31.90 11.29 22.84
N ALA A 45 -30.94 11.01 23.73
CA ALA A 45 -29.72 10.32 23.35
C ALA A 45 -30.05 8.94 22.78
N ASN A 46 -29.49 8.61 21.62
CA ASN A 46 -29.70 7.33 20.97
C ASN A 46 -28.88 6.24 21.67
N PRO A 47 -29.52 5.27 22.36
CA PRO A 47 -28.80 4.19 23.04
C PRO A 47 -28.08 3.24 22.08
N ASP A 48 -28.51 3.20 20.81
CA ASP A 48 -27.91 2.37 19.77
C ASP A 48 -26.80 3.09 18.98
N CYS A 49 -26.47 4.34 19.33
CA CYS A 49 -25.39 5.09 18.68
C CYS A 49 -24.03 4.41 18.92
N ARG A 50 -23.32 4.12 17.83
CA ARG A 50 -21.99 3.49 17.84
C ARG A 50 -20.87 4.44 17.39
N LEU A 51 -21.18 5.72 17.20
CA LEU A 51 -20.16 6.72 16.89
C LEU A 51 -19.22 6.89 18.11
N PRO A 52 -17.90 7.06 17.87
CA PRO A 52 -16.95 7.47 18.90
C PRO A 52 -17.32 8.80 19.58
N ALA A 53 -16.57 9.20 20.60
CA ALA A 53 -16.79 10.46 21.29
C ALA A 53 -16.73 11.67 20.31
N ALA A 54 -17.53 12.72 20.54
CA ALA A 54 -17.68 13.82 19.57
C ALA A 54 -16.41 14.62 19.36
N ASP A 55 -15.66 14.78 20.44
CA ASP A 55 -14.37 15.44 20.50
C ASP A 55 -13.25 14.67 19.78
N GLU A 56 -13.47 13.39 19.45
CA GLU A 56 -12.55 12.58 18.66
C GLU A 56 -12.90 12.56 17.15
N LEU A 57 -14.03 13.18 16.77
CA LEU A 57 -14.56 13.12 15.42
C LEU A 57 -14.58 14.50 14.76
N VAL A 58 -14.15 14.52 13.51
CA VAL A 58 -14.24 15.71 12.65
C VAL A 58 -15.21 15.40 11.52
N GLU A 59 -16.24 16.25 11.35
CA GLU A 59 -17.19 16.13 10.24
C GLU A 59 -16.53 16.56 8.93
N ILE A 60 -16.69 15.74 7.88
CA ILE A 60 -16.16 16.00 6.54
C ILE A 60 -17.28 15.92 5.51
N SER A 61 -17.09 16.59 4.37
CA SER A 61 -18.03 16.52 3.26
C SER A 61 -17.90 15.21 2.49
N ALA A 62 -18.97 14.84 1.77
CA ALA A 62 -18.95 13.66 0.91
C ALA A 62 -17.95 13.82 -0.25
N GLU A 63 -17.78 15.03 -0.74
CA GLU A 63 -16.81 15.39 -1.77
C GLU A 63 -15.38 15.16 -1.27
N LEU A 64 -15.02 15.66 -0.07
CA LEU A 64 -13.69 15.46 0.50
C LEU A 64 -13.41 13.98 0.74
N HIS A 65 -14.37 13.22 1.27
CA HIS A 65 -14.23 11.78 1.42
C HIS A 65 -13.98 11.07 0.07
N GLN A 66 -14.68 11.45 -1.00
CA GLN A 66 -14.44 10.89 -2.34
C GLN A 66 -13.06 11.26 -2.89
N GLU A 67 -12.61 12.50 -2.71
CA GLU A 67 -11.27 12.95 -3.12
C GLU A 67 -10.17 12.16 -2.40
N LEU A 68 -10.31 11.93 -1.10
CA LEU A 68 -9.37 11.15 -0.29
C LEU A 68 -9.27 9.69 -0.77
N LEU A 69 -10.41 9.04 -1.02
CA LEU A 69 -10.45 7.68 -1.56
C LEU A 69 -9.89 7.58 -2.99
N ALA A 70 -10.09 8.62 -3.81
CA ALA A 70 -9.47 8.69 -5.14
C ALA A 70 -7.94 8.83 -5.02
N GLY A 71 -7.46 9.57 -4.01
CA GLY A 71 -6.04 9.67 -3.66
C GLY A 71 -5.42 8.31 -3.31
N GLU A 72 -6.11 7.49 -2.51
CA GLU A 72 -5.61 6.14 -2.17
C GLU A 72 -5.45 5.24 -3.40
N GLN A 73 -6.34 5.36 -4.38
CA GLN A 73 -6.24 4.58 -5.63
C GLN A 73 -5.00 4.91 -6.47
N ILE A 74 -4.41 6.10 -6.28
CA ILE A 74 -3.18 6.53 -6.95
C ILE A 74 -1.95 6.45 -6.04
N GLY A 75 -2.07 5.81 -4.87
CA GLY A 75 -0.96 5.55 -3.95
C GLY A 75 -0.69 6.66 -2.93
N LEU A 76 -1.61 7.59 -2.74
CA LEU A 76 -1.57 8.51 -1.60
C LEU A 76 -2.07 7.79 -0.35
N VAL A 77 -1.70 8.31 0.82
CA VAL A 77 -2.18 7.84 2.11
C VAL A 77 -2.97 8.94 2.78
N ILE A 78 -4.02 8.57 3.51
CA ILE A 78 -4.84 9.51 4.26
C ILE A 78 -4.19 9.70 5.64
N ARG A 79 -3.80 10.92 5.96
CA ARG A 79 -3.28 11.31 7.28
C ARG A 79 -4.09 12.43 7.88
N ALA A 80 -4.11 12.52 9.20
CA ALA A 80 -4.66 13.68 9.88
C ALA A 80 -3.69 14.86 9.83
N ASP A 81 -4.19 16.06 9.55
CA ASP A 81 -3.44 17.30 9.71
C ASP A 81 -3.37 17.75 11.19
N GLU A 82 -2.77 18.91 11.45
CA GLU A 82 -2.65 19.48 12.80
C GLU A 82 -4.01 19.78 13.47
N GLN A 83 -5.10 19.86 12.70
CA GLN A 83 -6.46 20.10 13.17
C GLN A 83 -7.28 18.80 13.25
N GLY A 84 -6.69 17.65 12.91
CA GLY A 84 -7.37 16.36 12.91
C GLY A 84 -8.20 16.10 11.65
N PHE A 85 -8.11 16.94 10.62
CA PHE A 85 -8.79 16.73 9.34
C PHE A 85 -8.01 15.76 8.46
N PRO A 86 -8.70 14.89 7.71
CA PRO A 86 -8.03 13.98 6.80
C PRO A 86 -7.53 14.73 5.55
N VAL A 87 -6.26 14.53 5.23
CA VAL A 87 -5.59 15.04 4.03
C VAL A 87 -4.92 13.90 3.28
N SER A 88 -4.87 13.99 1.94
CA SER A 88 -4.07 13.08 1.13
C SER A 88 -2.61 13.51 1.16
N ASP A 89 -1.74 12.60 1.56
CA ASP A 89 -0.30 12.80 1.61
C ASP A 89 0.42 11.68 0.84
N SER A 90 1.69 11.88 0.53
CA SER A 90 2.51 10.85 -0.08
C SER A 90 2.83 9.73 0.92
N ALA A 91 2.85 8.50 0.42
CA ALA A 91 3.29 7.35 1.21
C ALA A 91 4.74 7.55 1.67
N ASP A 92 5.07 7.07 2.85
CA ASP A 92 6.45 7.11 3.32
C ASP A 92 7.36 6.38 2.33
N PRO A 93 8.57 6.89 2.07
CA PRO A 93 9.53 6.18 1.25
C PRO A 93 9.81 4.81 1.88
N ALA A 94 9.97 3.79 1.03
CA ALA A 94 10.34 2.45 1.49
C ALA A 94 11.59 2.51 2.37
N SER A 95 11.60 1.75 3.46
CA SER A 95 12.75 1.67 4.34
C SER A 95 13.97 1.11 3.60
N ALA A 96 15.17 1.38 4.11
CA ALA A 96 16.40 0.83 3.54
C ALA A 96 16.36 -0.70 3.44
N GLU A 97 15.76 -1.39 4.42
CA GLU A 97 15.61 -2.84 4.41
C GLU A 97 14.60 -3.32 3.36
N GLN A 98 13.49 -2.59 3.17
CA GLN A 98 12.52 -2.91 2.11
C GLN A 98 13.15 -2.74 0.73
N LEU A 99 13.93 -1.68 0.52
CA LEU A 99 14.69 -1.48 -0.71
C LEU A 99 15.72 -2.60 -0.91
N ALA A 100 16.47 -2.95 0.13
CA ALA A 100 17.42 -4.06 0.11
C ALA A 100 16.77 -5.38 -0.31
N GLU A 101 15.60 -5.71 0.24
CA GLU A 101 14.90 -6.93 -0.13
C GLU A 101 14.45 -6.93 -1.59
N LEU A 102 13.91 -5.81 -2.09
CA LEU A 102 13.55 -5.66 -3.50
C LEU A 102 14.76 -5.85 -4.43
N GLU A 103 15.93 -5.35 -4.04
CA GLU A 103 17.16 -5.51 -4.81
C GLU A 103 17.72 -6.94 -4.77
N ARG A 104 17.61 -7.64 -3.63
CA ARG A 104 17.95 -9.07 -3.54
C ARG A 104 17.04 -9.92 -4.42
N LEU A 105 15.74 -9.66 -4.40
CA LEU A 105 14.78 -10.34 -5.28
C LEU A 105 15.05 -10.06 -6.77
N TRP A 106 15.41 -8.82 -7.12
CA TRP A 106 15.81 -8.49 -8.48
C TRP A 106 17.07 -9.26 -8.90
N ARG A 107 18.12 -9.26 -8.06
CA ARG A 107 19.35 -10.02 -8.29
C ARG A 107 19.03 -11.50 -8.54
N ASP A 108 18.20 -12.09 -7.68
CA ASP A 108 17.84 -13.51 -7.76
C ASP A 108 17.09 -13.80 -9.07
N THR A 109 16.20 -12.91 -9.50
CA THR A 109 15.51 -13.02 -10.79
C THR A 109 16.49 -13.05 -11.96
N ILE A 110 17.51 -12.17 -11.97
CA ILE A 110 18.52 -12.13 -13.04
C ILE A 110 19.42 -13.38 -13.01
N LEU A 111 19.82 -13.83 -11.82
CA LEU A 111 20.59 -15.06 -11.66
C LEU A 111 19.80 -16.28 -12.17
N THR A 112 18.52 -16.40 -11.82
CA THR A 112 17.67 -17.49 -12.33
C THR A 112 17.48 -17.41 -13.84
N ALA A 113 17.22 -16.22 -14.40
CA ALA A 113 17.02 -16.04 -15.83
C ALA A 113 18.24 -16.45 -16.67
N THR A 114 19.45 -16.33 -16.10
CA THR A 114 20.70 -16.66 -16.80
C THR A 114 21.23 -18.07 -16.51
N ASP A 115 20.57 -18.87 -15.67
CA ASP A 115 21.05 -20.22 -15.29
C ASP A 115 21.08 -21.19 -16.49
N ALA A 116 20.04 -21.17 -17.32
CA ALA A 116 19.94 -22.05 -18.49
C ALA A 116 21.05 -21.81 -19.52
N LEU A 117 21.50 -20.57 -19.68
CA LEU A 117 22.61 -20.21 -20.57
C LEU A 117 23.94 -20.80 -20.08
N VAL A 118 24.18 -20.74 -18.77
CA VAL A 118 25.38 -21.32 -18.14
C VAL A 118 25.35 -22.85 -18.23
N GLN A 119 24.20 -23.47 -17.96
CA GLN A 119 24.04 -24.93 -18.05
C GLN A 119 24.28 -25.41 -19.49
N ARG A 120 23.61 -24.79 -20.48
CA ARG A 120 23.78 -25.15 -21.89
C ARG A 120 25.23 -25.05 -22.34
N HIS A 121 25.92 -23.96 -22.02
CA HIS A 121 27.32 -23.78 -22.41
C HIS A 121 28.21 -24.89 -21.82
N ARG A 122 27.98 -25.30 -20.57
CA ARG A 122 28.73 -26.40 -19.95
C ARG A 122 28.44 -27.73 -20.64
N ASP A 123 27.17 -28.03 -20.89
CA ASP A 123 26.74 -29.26 -21.56
C ASP A 123 27.34 -29.36 -22.98
N GLU A 124 27.37 -28.27 -23.74
CA GLU A 124 27.96 -28.22 -25.09
C GLU A 124 29.48 -28.47 -25.07
N VAL A 125 30.20 -27.84 -24.13
CA VAL A 125 31.64 -28.04 -23.94
C VAL A 125 31.96 -29.47 -23.52
N GLU A 126 31.20 -30.04 -22.58
CA GLU A 126 31.36 -31.43 -22.13
C GLU A 126 31.05 -32.44 -23.24
N ALA A 127 30.08 -32.13 -24.10
CA ALA A 127 29.76 -32.92 -25.29
C ALA A 127 30.79 -32.76 -26.44
N GLY A 128 31.77 -31.85 -26.31
CA GLY A 128 32.74 -31.53 -27.36
C GLY A 128 32.13 -30.86 -28.59
N SER A 129 30.97 -30.22 -28.43
CA SER A 129 30.30 -29.43 -29.47
C SER A 129 30.78 -27.97 -29.45
N ASP A 130 30.63 -27.27 -30.58
CA ASP A 130 30.87 -25.83 -30.61
C ASP A 130 29.78 -25.12 -29.78
N PRO A 131 30.13 -24.35 -28.73
CA PRO A 131 29.15 -23.75 -27.85
C PRO A 131 28.35 -22.63 -28.54
N THR A 132 27.09 -22.47 -28.13
CA THR A 132 26.19 -21.42 -28.65
C THR A 132 26.70 -20.01 -28.29
N LEU A 133 27.33 -19.87 -27.12
CA LEU A 133 27.97 -18.63 -26.67
C LEU A 133 29.46 -18.65 -27.00
N THR A 134 29.99 -17.53 -27.47
CA THR A 134 31.45 -17.40 -27.66
C THR A 134 32.16 -17.45 -26.30
N PRO A 135 33.46 -17.83 -26.26
CA PRO A 135 34.24 -17.82 -25.03
C PRO A 135 34.21 -16.47 -24.29
N GLU A 136 34.25 -15.36 -25.03
CA GLU A 136 34.20 -14.00 -24.50
C GLU A 136 32.82 -13.72 -23.88
N GLN A 137 31.72 -14.07 -24.57
CA GLN A 137 30.37 -13.91 -24.04
C GLN A 137 30.18 -14.73 -22.75
N TYR A 138 30.66 -15.97 -22.73
CA TYR A 138 30.55 -16.80 -21.53
C TYR A 138 31.38 -16.23 -20.36
N GLN A 139 32.57 -15.69 -20.62
CA GLN A 139 33.37 -15.00 -19.58
C GLN A 139 32.66 -13.75 -19.05
N GLU A 140 32.12 -12.91 -19.93
CA GLU A 140 31.34 -11.72 -19.55
C GLU A 140 30.11 -12.12 -18.71
N LEU A 141 29.41 -13.19 -19.07
CA LEU A 141 28.27 -13.70 -18.31
C LEU A 141 28.67 -14.15 -16.91
N GLN A 142 29.77 -14.89 -16.78
CA GLN A 142 30.24 -15.35 -15.47
C GLN A 142 30.71 -14.18 -14.60
N ALA A 143 31.42 -13.21 -15.17
CA ALA A 143 31.83 -11.99 -14.47
C ALA A 143 30.62 -11.17 -14.00
N TYR A 144 29.60 -11.01 -14.86
CA TYR A 144 28.35 -10.35 -14.52
C TYR A 144 27.61 -11.05 -13.39
N ARG A 145 27.47 -12.39 -13.46
CA ARG A 145 26.83 -13.20 -12.42
C ARG A 145 27.58 -13.18 -11.09
N LEU A 146 28.91 -13.07 -11.11
CA LEU A 146 29.71 -12.89 -9.90
C LEU A 146 29.45 -11.51 -9.29
N ALA A 147 29.52 -10.45 -10.09
CA ALA A 147 29.23 -9.09 -9.64
C ALA A 147 27.82 -8.95 -9.04
N LEU A 148 26.82 -9.66 -9.60
CA LEU A 148 25.48 -9.75 -9.02
C LEU A 148 25.45 -10.42 -7.64
N ARG A 149 26.26 -11.48 -7.42
CA ARG A 149 26.32 -12.17 -6.13
C ARG A 149 26.98 -11.33 -5.06
N ASP A 150 28.01 -10.58 -5.44
CA ASP A 150 28.77 -9.69 -4.55
C ASP A 150 28.04 -8.35 -4.32
N TRP A 151 27.04 -8.02 -5.14
CA TRP A 151 26.29 -6.76 -5.10
C TRP A 151 25.71 -6.39 -3.71
N PRO A 152 25.09 -7.31 -2.94
CA PRO A 152 24.57 -6.97 -1.62
C PRO A 152 25.63 -6.65 -0.57
N GLU A 153 26.91 -6.99 -0.82
CA GLU A 153 28.03 -6.67 0.06
C GLU A 153 28.67 -5.30 -0.28
N ASN A 154 28.22 -4.66 -1.36
CA ASN A 154 28.71 -3.36 -1.80
C ASN A 154 28.16 -2.22 -0.92
N GLU A 155 28.99 -1.21 -0.64
CA GLU A 155 28.59 -0.02 0.12
C GLU A 155 27.46 0.78 -0.56
N ALA A 156 27.36 0.72 -1.89
CA ALA A 156 26.32 1.38 -2.66
C ALA A 156 24.96 0.63 -2.63
N PHE A 157 24.91 -0.57 -2.08
CA PHE A 157 23.66 -1.31 -1.94
C PHE A 157 22.73 -0.60 -0.93
N PRO A 158 21.41 -0.43 -1.22
CA PRO A 158 20.60 -1.01 -2.30
C PRO A 158 20.30 -0.02 -3.46
N SER A 159 21.23 0.84 -3.84
CA SER A 159 21.04 1.82 -4.92
C SER A 159 20.81 1.14 -6.28
N LYS A 160 19.69 1.43 -6.93
CA LYS A 160 19.38 0.94 -8.29
C LYS A 160 20.36 1.46 -9.34
N LEU A 161 20.93 2.65 -9.12
CA LEU A 161 21.85 3.28 -10.08
C LEU A 161 23.19 2.57 -10.15
N ASP A 162 23.55 1.85 -9.09
CA ASP A 162 24.84 1.20 -8.93
C ASP A 162 24.76 -0.32 -9.17
N ARG A 163 23.62 -0.80 -9.69
CA ARG A 163 23.46 -2.20 -10.10
C ARG A 163 24.57 -2.59 -11.09
N PRO A 164 25.09 -3.82 -11.00
CA PRO A 164 26.00 -4.34 -12.02
C PRO A 164 25.41 -4.20 -13.42
N ALA A 165 26.19 -3.67 -14.37
CA ALA A 165 25.76 -3.47 -15.74
C ALA A 165 25.71 -4.80 -16.50
N ALA A 166 24.56 -5.11 -17.11
CA ALA A 166 24.42 -6.31 -17.93
C ALA A 166 25.19 -6.16 -19.27
N PRO A 167 25.84 -7.23 -19.76
CA PRO A 167 26.41 -7.24 -21.11
C PRO A 167 25.35 -6.98 -22.18
N ALA A 168 25.67 -6.18 -23.20
CA ALA A 168 24.69 -5.75 -24.20
C ALA A 168 24.06 -6.91 -24.99
N TRP A 169 24.82 -7.99 -25.23
CA TRP A 169 24.33 -9.17 -25.96
C TRP A 169 23.35 -10.01 -25.13
N LEU A 170 23.35 -9.88 -23.79
CA LEU A 170 22.53 -10.71 -22.90
C LEU A 170 21.03 -10.45 -23.08
N ALA A 171 20.65 -9.21 -23.40
CA ALA A 171 19.26 -8.84 -23.67
C ALA A 171 18.65 -9.58 -24.87
N GLY A 172 19.46 -10.11 -25.79
CA GLY A 172 18.99 -10.93 -26.90
C GLY A 172 18.93 -12.44 -26.59
N GLN A 173 19.33 -12.86 -25.38
CA GLN A 173 19.41 -14.26 -24.94
C GLN A 173 18.45 -14.60 -23.79
N LEU A 174 17.86 -13.58 -23.15
CA LEU A 174 16.82 -13.67 -22.13
C LEU A 174 15.42 -13.57 -22.76
#